data_AF-A0A9N8YWG3-F1
#
_entry.id   AF-A0A9N8YWG3-F1
#
_cell.length_a   1.000
_cell.length_b   1.000
_cell.length_c   1.000
_cell.angle_alpha   90.00
_cell.angle_beta   90.00
_cell.angle_gamma   90.00
#
_symmetry.space_group_name_H-M   'P 1'
#
loop_
_entity.id
_entity.type
_entity.pdbx_description
1 polymer ?
#
loop_
_entity_poly.entity_id
_entity_poly.type
_entity_poly.pdbx_seq_one_letter_code
_entity_poly.pdbx_strand_id
1 'polypeptide(L)'
;MGSILSSFSKGNDSLVPDLNLDLENATPTQEEFDLHKRVSSLLQPTDTLLNSLRNYQGCGELIRKAISNPTPENEEEAWKAVQPAVAKLKQYYEYSGALPELLSAFCEGNVRKNLEKFQALTKLLADILDFAFEFDYLKMRTPSIQNDFSYYRRTLSRGKLANEINTHNHQTDLKAAMIEDELATQISLFYAYPTTMLKKVTDVTASFVEKNNLGKSVSECLSGLAAACYHSVTKKRVQRPEMVDFCLRVMVVSIILYDHIDPQGAFNKQSPINIKSSVKAIQTHGINEYTNLMSALRYNTKHLNDDSTPKNVKQLLSGH
;
A
#
# COMPACT_ATOMS: atom_id res chain seq x y z
N MET A 1 -7.02 32.00 -44.21
CA MET A 1 -7.96 31.65 -43.12
C MET A 1 -8.38 30.20 -43.28
N GLY A 2 -7.69 29.27 -42.61
CA GLY A 2 -7.95 27.83 -42.78
C GLY A 2 -6.91 27.00 -42.06
N SER A 3 -6.86 27.08 -40.72
CA SER A 3 -6.01 26.22 -39.88
C SER A 3 -6.62 25.98 -38.49
N ILE A 4 -7.95 26.07 -38.34
CA ILE A 4 -8.62 25.90 -37.03
C ILE A 4 -9.31 24.52 -36.90
N LEU A 5 -9.31 23.67 -37.95
CA LEU A 5 -10.07 22.42 -37.94
C LEU A 5 -9.27 21.14 -37.64
N SER A 6 -7.98 21.22 -37.27
CA SER A 6 -7.22 20.02 -36.84
C SER A 6 -7.30 19.73 -35.34
N SER A 7 -8.04 20.52 -34.56
CA SER A 7 -8.10 20.36 -33.09
C SER A 7 -9.23 19.48 -32.57
N PHE A 8 -10.08 18.91 -33.44
CA PHE A 8 -11.27 18.15 -33.01
C PHE A 8 -11.14 16.63 -33.05
N SER A 9 -9.95 16.07 -33.31
CA SER A 9 -9.72 14.61 -33.29
C SER A 9 -8.62 14.11 -32.35
N LYS A 10 -8.11 14.96 -31.43
CA LYS A 10 -7.22 14.48 -30.37
C LYS A 10 -8.06 13.77 -29.31
N GLY A 11 -8.00 12.44 -29.31
CA GLY A 11 -8.68 11.57 -28.35
C GLY A 11 -8.35 11.94 -26.90
N ASN A 12 -9.17 11.43 -25.97
CA ASN A 12 -9.15 11.62 -24.51
C ASN A 12 -7.78 11.58 -23.80
N ASP A 13 -6.70 11.17 -24.47
CA ASP A 13 -5.33 11.12 -23.94
C ASP A 13 -4.68 12.49 -23.76
N SER A 14 -5.16 13.55 -24.44
CA SER A 14 -4.60 14.90 -24.28
C SER A 14 -4.93 15.58 -22.94
N LEU A 15 -5.69 14.92 -22.07
CA LEU A 15 -6.14 15.46 -20.78
C LEU A 15 -5.32 14.97 -19.58
N VAL A 16 -4.48 13.94 -19.75
CA VAL A 16 -3.66 13.40 -18.64
C VAL A 16 -2.32 14.14 -18.61
N PRO A 17 -1.96 14.84 -17.52
CA PRO A 17 -0.68 15.55 -17.41
C PRO A 17 0.51 14.62 -17.67
N ASP A 18 1.44 15.03 -18.54
CA ASP A 18 2.66 14.27 -18.79
C ASP A 18 3.79 14.77 -17.88
N LEU A 19 4.14 13.96 -16.89
CA LEU A 19 5.29 14.15 -16.01
C LEU A 19 6.42 13.25 -16.53
N ASN A 20 7.60 13.84 -16.75
CA ASN A 20 8.76 13.09 -17.25
C ASN A 20 9.53 12.46 -16.08
N LEU A 21 8.92 11.45 -15.44
CA LEU A 21 9.50 10.71 -14.32
C LEU A 21 10.15 9.42 -14.80
N ASP A 22 11.39 9.18 -14.39
CA ASP A 22 12.06 7.89 -14.53
C ASP A 22 11.72 7.00 -13.32
N LEU A 23 10.69 6.17 -13.46
CA LEU A 23 10.30 5.21 -12.41
C LEU A 23 11.11 3.91 -12.47
N GLU A 24 12.11 3.81 -13.33
CA GLU A 24 12.88 2.57 -13.52
C GLU A 24 14.32 2.71 -13.04
N ASN A 25 15.00 3.80 -13.40
CA ASN A 25 16.43 3.98 -13.18
C ASN A 25 16.79 5.25 -12.38
N ALA A 26 15.83 5.92 -11.74
CA ALA A 26 16.12 7.11 -10.96
C ALA A 26 17.15 6.85 -9.85
N THR A 27 18.19 7.69 -9.83
CA THR A 27 19.23 7.69 -8.79
C THR A 27 19.13 8.97 -7.96
N PRO A 28 19.38 8.90 -6.63
CA PRO A 28 19.21 10.06 -5.76
C PRO A 28 20.20 11.17 -6.10
N THR A 29 19.67 12.39 -6.19
CA THR A 29 20.46 13.62 -6.23
C THR A 29 21.07 13.94 -4.87
N GLN A 30 22.03 14.87 -4.82
CA GLN A 30 22.68 15.28 -3.57
C GLN A 30 21.69 15.86 -2.54
N GLU A 31 20.64 16.54 -3.01
CA GLU A 31 19.63 17.14 -2.13
C GLU A 31 18.72 16.10 -1.47
N GLU A 32 18.38 15.02 -2.17
CA GLU A 32 17.46 13.99 -1.67
C GLU A 32 18.18 12.80 -1.04
N PHE A 33 19.51 12.75 -1.12
CA PHE A 33 20.33 11.58 -0.76
C PHE A 33 20.10 11.09 0.68
N ASP A 34 20.10 11.98 1.66
CA ASP A 34 19.97 11.60 3.06
C ASP A 34 18.59 11.06 3.40
N LEU A 35 17.54 11.67 2.83
CA LEU A 35 16.17 11.19 2.97
C LEU A 35 15.99 9.87 2.23
N HIS A 36 16.50 9.77 1.01
CA HIS A 36 16.45 8.56 0.21
C HIS A 36 17.13 7.39 0.93
N LYS A 37 18.35 7.60 1.46
CA LYS A 37 19.09 6.56 2.21
C LYS A 37 18.31 6.09 3.44
N ARG A 38 17.71 7.01 4.20
CA ARG A 38 16.92 6.70 5.39
C ARG A 38 15.68 5.89 5.02
N VAL A 39 14.86 6.40 4.10
CA VAL A 39 13.62 5.73 3.68
C VAL A 39 13.93 4.38 3.04
N SER A 40 14.91 4.32 2.13
CA SER A 40 15.35 3.06 1.53
C SER A 40 15.74 2.05 2.60
N SER A 41 16.49 2.43 3.63
CA SER A 41 16.84 1.50 4.73
C SER A 41 15.64 0.95 5.51
N LEU A 42 14.53 1.68 5.58
CA LEU A 42 13.29 1.22 6.20
C LEU A 42 12.51 0.25 5.31
N LEU A 43 12.66 0.39 3.98
CA LEU A 43 11.97 -0.45 2.99
C LEU A 43 12.77 -1.73 2.65
N GLN A 44 14.05 -1.80 2.98
CA GLN A 44 14.93 -2.85 2.45
C GLN A 44 14.97 -4.15 3.28
N PRO A 45 15.03 -5.33 2.62
CA PRO A 45 14.77 -5.57 1.21
C PRO A 45 13.29 -5.93 0.98
N THR A 46 12.58 -5.08 0.21
CA THR A 46 11.18 -5.28 -0.19
C THR A 46 10.94 -6.66 -0.82
N ASP A 47 11.81 -7.09 -1.73
CA ASP A 47 11.71 -8.39 -2.38
C ASP A 47 11.85 -9.55 -1.38
N THR A 48 12.69 -9.39 -0.38
CA THR A 48 12.87 -10.41 0.67
C THR A 48 11.61 -10.51 1.52
N LEU A 49 10.99 -9.38 1.85
CA LEU A 49 9.72 -9.32 2.57
C LEU A 49 8.61 -10.00 1.76
N LEU A 50 8.39 -9.60 0.51
CA LEU A 50 7.36 -10.21 -0.36
C LEU A 50 7.62 -11.70 -0.62
N ASN A 51 8.88 -12.10 -0.87
CA ASN A 51 9.22 -13.51 -1.03
C ASN A 51 8.99 -14.31 0.25
N SER A 52 9.20 -13.72 1.43
CA SER A 52 8.90 -14.39 2.68
C SER A 52 7.40 -14.57 2.93
N LEU A 53 6.56 -13.68 2.37
CA LEU A 53 5.09 -13.83 2.36
C LEU A 53 4.63 -14.88 1.34
N ARG A 54 5.20 -14.87 0.12
CA ARG A 54 4.92 -15.88 -0.93
C ARG A 54 5.18 -17.31 -0.44
N ASN A 55 6.20 -17.48 0.41
CA ASN A 55 6.62 -18.77 0.96
C ASN A 55 6.10 -19.02 2.38
N TYR A 56 5.12 -18.25 2.86
CA TYR A 56 4.62 -18.37 4.23
C TYR A 56 3.83 -19.68 4.41
N GLN A 57 4.45 -20.65 5.08
CA GLN A 57 3.84 -21.97 5.35
C GLN A 57 2.81 -21.90 6.50
N GLY A 58 3.01 -20.96 7.42
CA GLY A 58 2.27 -20.87 8.67
C GLY A 58 2.61 -21.96 9.68
N CYS A 59 2.01 -21.87 10.86
CA CYS A 59 2.30 -22.73 12.02
C CYS A 59 1.12 -23.64 12.41
N GLY A 60 0.15 -23.82 11.51
CA GLY A 60 -1.15 -24.44 11.80
C GLY A 60 -1.10 -25.83 12.43
N GLU A 61 -0.21 -26.71 11.97
CA GLU A 61 -0.07 -28.07 12.53
C GLU A 61 0.44 -28.04 13.97
N LEU A 62 1.49 -27.27 14.25
CA LEU A 62 2.06 -27.12 15.59
C LEU A 62 1.07 -26.45 16.53
N ILE A 63 0.36 -25.42 16.07
CA ILE A 63 -0.70 -24.76 16.83
C ILE A 63 -1.84 -25.74 17.14
N ARG A 64 -2.29 -26.53 16.17
CA ARG A 64 -3.36 -27.51 16.39
C ARG A 64 -2.94 -28.58 17.38
N LYS A 65 -1.69 -29.06 17.30
CA LYS A 65 -1.10 -30.01 18.26
C LYS A 65 -1.07 -29.44 19.67
N ALA A 66 -0.61 -28.21 19.84
CA ALA A 66 -0.58 -27.52 21.14
C ALA A 66 -1.98 -27.29 21.74
N ILE A 67 -2.99 -26.97 20.90
CA ILE A 67 -4.38 -26.76 21.37
C ILE A 67 -5.06 -28.09 21.72
N SER A 68 -4.87 -29.13 20.91
CA SER A 68 -5.53 -30.42 21.08
C SER A 68 -4.89 -31.30 22.17
N ASN A 69 -3.59 -31.15 22.41
CA ASN A 69 -2.85 -31.85 23.45
C ASN A 69 -1.88 -30.86 24.16
N PRO A 70 -2.36 -30.10 25.15
CA PRO A 70 -1.60 -29.04 25.80
C PRO A 70 -0.58 -29.61 26.80
N THR A 71 0.58 -30.05 26.29
CA THR A 71 1.76 -30.38 27.11
C THR A 71 2.78 -29.25 27.03
N PRO A 72 3.67 -29.07 28.04
CA PRO A 72 4.71 -28.06 28.00
C PRO A 72 5.58 -28.14 26.75
N GLU A 73 5.88 -29.35 26.27
CA GLU A 73 6.67 -29.55 25.05
C GLU A 73 5.93 -29.06 23.79
N ASN A 74 4.63 -29.39 23.67
CA ASN A 74 3.83 -29.00 22.50
C ASN A 74 3.59 -27.48 22.46
N GLU A 75 3.34 -26.86 23.61
CA GLU A 75 3.16 -25.40 23.69
C GLU A 75 4.46 -24.66 23.35
N GLU A 76 5.61 -25.13 23.85
CA GLU A 76 6.93 -24.58 23.56
C GLU A 76 7.32 -24.74 22.07
N GLU A 77 7.03 -25.89 21.47
CA GLU A 77 7.27 -26.16 20.04
C GLU A 77 6.45 -25.21 19.16
N ALA A 78 5.16 -25.04 19.46
CA ALA A 78 4.31 -24.09 18.75
C ALA A 78 4.75 -22.63 18.96
N TRP A 79 5.17 -22.27 20.18
CA TRP A 79 5.64 -20.93 20.49
C TRP A 79 6.91 -20.57 19.69
N LYS A 80 7.92 -21.45 19.71
CA LYS A 80 9.16 -21.28 18.95
C LYS A 80 8.94 -21.12 17.45
N ALA A 81 7.94 -21.82 16.90
CA ALA A 81 7.59 -21.70 15.49
C ALA A 81 6.88 -20.39 15.16
N VAL A 82 5.98 -19.92 16.03
CA VAL A 82 5.16 -18.73 15.80
C VAL A 82 5.94 -17.42 15.96
N GLN A 83 6.92 -17.35 16.86
CA GLN A 83 7.74 -16.16 17.09
C GLN A 83 8.38 -15.58 15.80
N PRO A 84 9.14 -16.34 14.98
CA PRO A 84 9.72 -15.82 13.75
C PRO A 84 8.66 -15.46 12.70
N ALA A 85 7.53 -16.15 12.68
CA ALA A 85 6.42 -15.81 11.80
C ALA A 85 5.84 -14.43 12.18
N VAL A 86 5.62 -14.17 13.47
CA VAL A 86 5.11 -12.90 13.99
C VAL A 86 6.11 -11.75 13.81
N ALA A 87 7.41 -12.02 13.94
CA ALA A 87 8.44 -11.02 13.67
C ALA A 87 8.35 -10.49 12.23
N LYS A 88 8.11 -11.35 11.24
CA LYS A 88 7.85 -10.94 9.85
C LYS A 88 6.56 -10.11 9.75
N LEU A 89 5.49 -10.53 10.44
CA LEU A 89 4.23 -9.81 10.45
C LEU A 89 4.35 -8.38 11.03
N LYS A 90 5.21 -8.19 12.02
CA LYS A 90 5.58 -6.87 12.58
C LYS A 90 6.32 -6.01 11.56
N GLN A 91 7.31 -6.57 10.86
CA GLN A 91 8.07 -5.84 9.82
C GLN A 91 7.14 -5.33 8.70
N TYR A 92 6.17 -6.14 8.28
CA TYR A 92 5.17 -5.68 7.33
C TYR A 92 4.39 -4.49 7.86
N TYR A 93 3.85 -4.58 9.08
CA TYR A 93 3.08 -3.49 9.70
C TYR A 93 3.83 -2.15 9.74
N GLU A 94 5.15 -2.19 9.90
CA GLU A 94 6.01 -1.02 9.98
C GLU A 94 6.39 -0.43 8.60
N TYR A 95 6.23 -1.19 7.51
CA TYR A 95 6.68 -0.83 6.17
C TYR A 95 6.10 0.51 5.65
N SER A 96 4.83 0.81 5.98
CA SER A 96 4.19 2.08 5.58
C SER A 96 4.67 3.30 6.40
N GLY A 97 5.52 3.10 7.42
CA GLY A 97 5.93 4.13 8.37
C GLY A 97 6.69 5.30 7.74
N ALA A 98 7.35 5.08 6.60
CA ALA A 98 8.14 6.10 5.91
C ALA A 98 7.30 7.04 5.01
N LEU A 99 6.02 6.73 4.78
CA LEU A 99 5.16 7.46 3.85
C LEU A 99 4.99 8.95 4.21
N PRO A 100 4.79 9.36 5.48
CA PRO A 100 4.68 10.78 5.84
C PRO A 100 5.92 11.60 5.48
N GLU A 101 7.12 11.05 5.67
CA GLU A 101 8.38 11.75 5.36
C GLU A 101 8.52 12.03 3.86
N LEU A 102 8.12 11.07 3.02
CA LEU A 102 8.07 11.25 1.57
C LEU A 102 7.03 12.30 1.18
N LEU A 103 5.81 12.23 1.74
CA LEU A 103 4.75 13.19 1.43
C LEU A 103 5.15 14.62 1.80
N SER A 104 5.84 14.84 2.94
CA SER A 104 6.41 16.15 3.29
C SER A 104 7.36 16.68 2.22
N ALA A 105 8.25 15.84 1.69
CA ALA A 105 9.21 16.26 0.66
C ALA A 105 8.54 16.71 -0.66
N PHE A 106 7.36 16.17 -1.00
CA PHE A 106 6.67 16.50 -2.24
C PHE A 106 5.59 17.58 -2.08
N CYS A 107 4.86 17.56 -0.96
CA CYS A 107 3.58 18.27 -0.84
C CYS A 107 3.72 19.71 -0.35
N GLU A 108 4.93 20.16 -0.04
CA GLU A 108 5.24 21.56 0.26
C GLU A 108 5.57 22.35 -1.01
N GLY A 109 4.92 23.49 -1.21
CA GLY A 109 5.18 24.35 -2.37
C GLY A 109 4.62 23.78 -3.68
N ASN A 110 5.48 23.62 -4.71
CA ASN A 110 5.05 23.18 -6.03
C ASN A 110 5.24 21.67 -6.20
N VAL A 111 4.14 20.93 -6.01
CA VAL A 111 4.12 19.45 -6.00
C VAL A 111 4.68 18.86 -7.30
N ARG A 112 4.22 19.35 -8.45
CA ARG A 112 4.68 18.87 -9.76
C ARG A 112 6.19 19.01 -9.93
N LYS A 113 6.76 20.17 -9.60
CA LYS A 113 8.21 20.40 -9.67
C LYS A 113 8.97 19.50 -8.70
N ASN A 114 8.43 19.28 -7.50
CA ASN A 114 9.07 18.42 -6.51
C ASN A 114 9.12 16.96 -6.98
N LEU A 115 8.04 16.44 -7.58
CA LEU A 115 8.04 15.09 -8.17
C LEU A 115 9.07 14.95 -9.30
N GLU A 116 9.16 15.95 -10.19
CA GLU A 116 10.14 15.94 -11.30
C GLU A 116 11.59 16.12 -10.82
N LYS A 117 11.79 16.85 -9.72
CA LYS A 117 13.10 17.11 -9.12
C LYS A 117 13.61 15.92 -8.30
N PHE A 118 12.76 15.33 -7.47
CA PHE A 118 13.10 14.28 -6.51
C PHE A 118 12.62 12.91 -7.02
N GLN A 119 13.17 12.48 -8.16
CA GLN A 119 12.70 11.27 -8.84
C GLN A 119 13.04 9.99 -8.06
N ALA A 120 14.16 9.96 -7.35
CA ALA A 120 14.52 8.79 -6.55
C ALA A 120 13.59 8.63 -5.35
N LEU A 121 13.23 9.74 -4.67
CA LEU A 121 12.18 9.69 -3.65
C LEU A 121 10.82 9.31 -4.26
N THR A 122 10.49 9.81 -5.45
CA THR A 122 9.24 9.46 -6.15
C THR A 122 9.18 7.96 -6.42
N LYS A 123 10.32 7.35 -6.80
CA LYS A 123 10.43 5.90 -6.95
C LYS A 123 10.19 5.17 -5.62
N LEU A 124 10.73 5.65 -4.50
CA LEU A 124 10.45 5.06 -3.18
C LEU A 124 8.97 5.15 -2.79
N LEU A 125 8.29 6.26 -3.14
CA LEU A 125 6.84 6.37 -2.96
C LEU A 125 6.11 5.31 -3.79
N ALA A 126 6.48 5.17 -5.07
CA ALA A 126 5.93 4.15 -5.94
C ALA A 126 6.19 2.72 -5.39
N ASP A 127 7.37 2.44 -4.84
CA ASP A 127 7.71 1.16 -4.21
C ASP A 127 6.85 0.84 -2.98
N ILE A 128 6.48 1.86 -2.19
CA ILE A 128 5.54 1.69 -1.08
C ILE A 128 4.16 1.29 -1.60
N LEU A 129 3.68 1.96 -2.64
CA LEU A 129 2.36 1.68 -3.22
C LEU A 129 2.32 0.32 -3.91
N ASP A 130 3.37 -0.05 -4.63
CA ASP A 130 3.51 -1.34 -5.29
C ASP A 130 3.52 -2.48 -4.26
N PHE A 131 4.34 -2.34 -3.22
CA PHE A 131 4.38 -3.30 -2.12
C PHE A 131 3.01 -3.45 -1.45
N ALA A 132 2.28 -2.35 -1.22
CA ALA A 132 0.96 -2.41 -0.61
C ALA A 132 -0.01 -3.26 -1.44
N PHE A 133 0.02 -3.12 -2.77
CA PHE A 133 -0.81 -3.91 -3.67
C PHE A 133 -0.42 -5.40 -3.65
N GLU A 134 0.87 -5.70 -3.86
CA GLU A 134 1.35 -7.09 -3.89
C GLU A 134 1.15 -7.80 -2.56
N PHE A 135 1.42 -7.10 -1.45
CA PHE A 135 1.22 -7.61 -0.11
C PHE A 135 -0.23 -8.05 0.10
N ASP A 136 -1.20 -7.19 -0.21
CA ASP A 136 -2.61 -7.48 0.02
C ASP A 136 -3.08 -8.64 -0.85
N TYR A 137 -2.62 -8.71 -2.10
CA TYR A 137 -2.90 -9.84 -2.98
C TYR A 137 -2.39 -11.17 -2.42
N LEU A 138 -1.15 -11.20 -1.92
CA LEU A 138 -0.56 -12.39 -1.30
C LEU A 138 -1.25 -12.73 0.02
N LYS A 139 -1.51 -11.73 0.87
CA LYS A 139 -2.14 -11.90 2.18
C LYS A 139 -3.54 -12.48 2.06
N MET A 140 -4.34 -12.02 1.10
CA MET A 140 -5.69 -12.56 0.86
C MET A 140 -5.70 -14.07 0.56
N ARG A 141 -4.58 -14.62 0.07
CA ARG A 141 -4.42 -16.04 -0.25
C ARG A 141 -3.77 -16.86 0.86
N THR A 142 -3.45 -16.23 1.99
CA THR A 142 -2.68 -16.84 3.09
C THR A 142 -3.45 -16.75 4.40
N PRO A 143 -4.51 -17.56 4.59
CA PRO A 143 -5.36 -17.51 5.79
C PRO A 143 -4.62 -17.89 7.08
N SER A 144 -3.49 -18.58 6.99
CA SER A 144 -2.65 -18.97 8.14
C SER A 144 -2.13 -17.77 8.93
N ILE A 145 -1.90 -16.62 8.30
CA ILE A 145 -1.39 -15.41 8.96
C ILE A 145 -2.28 -14.97 10.13
N GLN A 146 -3.60 -14.92 9.92
CA GLN A 146 -4.53 -14.51 10.97
C GLN A 146 -4.58 -15.53 12.11
N ASN A 147 -4.51 -16.82 11.78
CA ASN A 147 -4.56 -17.91 12.76
C ASN A 147 -3.31 -17.92 13.66
N ASP A 148 -2.13 -17.79 13.04
CA ASP A 148 -0.85 -17.79 13.73
C ASP A 148 -0.72 -16.57 14.64
N PHE A 149 -1.10 -15.38 14.15
CA PHE A 149 -1.09 -14.16 14.95
C PHE A 149 -2.12 -14.21 16.10
N SER A 150 -3.29 -14.80 15.86
CA SER A 150 -4.30 -15.01 16.91
C SER A 150 -3.82 -15.99 17.98
N TYR A 151 -3.04 -17.02 17.62
CA TYR A 151 -2.40 -17.90 18.60
C TYR A 151 -1.32 -17.16 19.40
N TYR A 152 -0.46 -16.39 18.74
CA TYR A 152 0.56 -15.57 19.40
C TYR A 152 -0.04 -14.68 20.48
N ARG A 153 -1.08 -13.90 20.14
CA ARG A 153 -1.73 -12.97 21.07
C ARG A 153 -2.33 -13.69 22.28
N ARG A 154 -2.99 -14.83 22.07
CA ARG A 154 -3.56 -15.66 23.16
C ARG A 154 -2.48 -16.20 24.09
N THR A 155 -1.35 -16.64 23.53
CA THR A 155 -0.23 -17.17 24.32
C THR A 155 0.48 -16.07 25.09
N LEU A 156 0.67 -14.90 24.48
CA LEU A 156 1.24 -13.72 25.13
C LEU A 156 0.38 -13.26 26.34
N SER A 157 -0.94 -13.22 26.18
CA SER A 157 -1.87 -12.85 27.26
C SER A 157 -1.85 -13.87 28.42
N ARG A 158 -1.78 -15.17 28.13
CA ARG A 158 -1.64 -16.23 29.16
C ARG A 158 -0.33 -16.11 29.94
N GLY A 159 0.78 -15.88 29.25
CA GLY A 159 2.10 -15.71 29.87
C GLY A 159 2.18 -14.50 30.81
N LYS A 160 1.47 -13.40 30.48
CA LYS A 160 1.36 -12.23 31.36
C LYS A 160 0.63 -12.53 32.66
N LEU A 161 -0.54 -13.16 32.58
CA LEU A 161 -1.32 -13.54 33.78
C LEU A 161 -0.51 -14.45 34.72
N ALA A 162 0.25 -15.39 34.16
CA ALA A 162 1.13 -16.27 34.94
C ALA A 162 2.29 -15.50 35.63
N ASN A 163 2.85 -14.48 34.97
CA ASN A 163 3.95 -13.68 35.53
C ASN A 163 3.44 -12.65 36.57
N GLU A 164 2.26 -12.05 36.36
CA GLU A 164 1.61 -11.12 37.31
C GLU A 164 1.27 -11.80 38.64
N ILE A 165 0.87 -13.08 38.61
CA ILE A 165 0.59 -13.87 39.81
C ILE A 165 1.89 -14.21 40.58
N ASN A 166 3.02 -14.36 39.88
CA ASN A 166 4.26 -14.88 40.46
C ASN A 166 5.31 -13.81 40.83
N THR A 167 5.15 -12.55 40.42
CA THR A 167 6.17 -11.50 40.67
C THR A 167 5.56 -10.16 41.07
N HIS A 168 5.75 -9.77 42.33
CA HIS A 168 5.22 -8.51 42.89
C HIS A 168 6.08 -7.25 42.61
N ASN A 169 7.21 -7.34 41.89
CA ASN A 169 8.27 -6.34 42.07
C ASN A 169 8.96 -5.69 40.84
N HIS A 170 8.50 -5.80 39.58
CA HIS A 170 9.20 -5.14 38.45
C HIS A 170 8.28 -4.26 37.55
N GLN A 171 8.19 -2.97 37.88
CA GLN A 171 7.37 -1.98 37.16
C GLN A 171 7.85 -1.67 35.72
N THR A 172 9.12 -1.96 35.40
CA THR A 172 9.70 -1.82 34.06
C THR A 172 9.27 -2.92 33.09
N ASP A 173 9.15 -4.16 33.56
CA ASP A 173 8.73 -5.30 32.73
C ASP A 173 7.23 -5.21 32.37
N LEU A 174 6.42 -4.68 33.28
CA LEU A 174 5.00 -4.40 33.05
C LEU A 174 4.78 -3.39 31.92
N LYS A 175 5.56 -2.29 31.88
CA LYS A 175 5.43 -1.29 30.80
C LYS A 175 5.81 -1.86 29.43
N ALA A 176 6.90 -2.64 29.34
CA ALA A 176 7.29 -3.29 28.10
C ALA A 176 6.24 -4.31 27.63
N ALA A 177 5.70 -5.10 28.56
CA ALA A 177 4.63 -6.05 28.28
C ALA A 177 3.32 -5.35 27.83
N MET A 178 3.00 -4.19 28.39
CA MET A 178 1.84 -3.39 27.96
C MET A 178 2.02 -2.82 26.56
N ILE A 179 3.20 -2.27 26.23
CA ILE A 179 3.53 -1.76 24.89
C ILE A 179 3.44 -2.89 23.86
N GLU A 180 3.94 -4.08 24.20
CA GLU A 180 3.82 -5.23 23.32
C GLU A 180 2.37 -5.69 23.13
N ASP A 181 1.52 -5.56 24.16
CA ASP A 181 0.08 -5.86 24.06
C ASP A 181 -0.65 -4.91 23.12
N GLU A 182 -0.38 -3.61 23.28
CA GLU A 182 -0.99 -2.56 22.48
C GLU A 182 -0.58 -2.73 21.01
N LEU A 183 0.71 -2.93 20.77
CA LEU A 183 1.23 -3.23 19.44
C LEU A 183 0.62 -4.50 18.87
N ALA A 184 0.51 -5.57 19.67
CA ALA A 184 -0.14 -6.81 19.22
C ALA A 184 -1.62 -6.59 18.88
N THR A 185 -2.32 -5.74 19.60
CA THR A 185 -3.72 -5.39 19.31
C THR A 185 -3.83 -4.62 18.01
N GLN A 186 -2.96 -3.62 17.78
CA GLN A 186 -2.92 -2.86 16.52
C GLN A 186 -2.63 -3.77 15.33
N ILE A 187 -1.65 -4.67 15.46
CA ILE A 187 -1.31 -5.63 14.42
C ILE A 187 -2.45 -6.63 14.17
N SER A 188 -3.18 -7.04 15.22
CA SER A 188 -4.36 -7.90 15.05
C SER A 188 -5.44 -7.21 14.22
N LEU A 189 -5.72 -5.93 14.48
CA LEU A 189 -6.68 -5.14 13.71
C LEU A 189 -6.20 -4.95 12.26
N PHE A 190 -4.90 -4.70 12.08
CA PHE A 190 -4.27 -4.58 10.78
C PHE A 190 -4.53 -5.82 9.90
N TYR A 191 -4.27 -7.03 10.41
CA TYR A 191 -4.49 -8.27 9.65
C TYR A 191 -5.97 -8.67 9.49
N ALA A 192 -6.90 -8.07 10.22
CA ALA A 192 -8.33 -8.37 10.11
C ALA A 192 -8.95 -7.86 8.80
N TYR A 193 -8.45 -6.75 8.26
CA TYR A 193 -8.92 -6.20 6.99
C TYR A 193 -8.48 -7.04 5.79
N PRO A 194 -9.30 -7.25 4.74
CA PRO A 194 -8.86 -7.96 3.54
C PRO A 194 -7.64 -7.31 2.87
N THR A 195 -7.70 -5.99 2.67
CA THR A 195 -6.65 -5.13 2.09
C THR A 195 -5.94 -4.33 3.18
N THR A 196 -5.18 -5.07 3.95
CA THR A 196 -4.49 -4.64 5.16
C THR A 196 -3.49 -3.48 4.91
N MET A 197 -2.60 -3.61 3.93
CA MET A 197 -1.60 -2.58 3.62
C MET A 197 -2.21 -1.36 2.97
N LEU A 198 -3.10 -1.56 2.00
CA LEU A 198 -3.77 -0.46 1.33
C LEU A 198 -4.57 0.40 2.30
N LYS A 199 -5.28 -0.24 3.25
CA LYS A 199 -5.97 0.46 4.33
C LYS A 199 -5.01 1.26 5.20
N LYS A 200 -3.89 0.65 5.62
CA LYS A 200 -2.88 1.33 6.44
C LYS A 200 -2.24 2.51 5.73
N VAL A 201 -1.82 2.34 4.48
CA VAL A 201 -1.28 3.41 3.64
C VAL A 201 -2.29 4.55 3.51
N THR A 202 -3.56 4.23 3.24
CA THR A 202 -4.64 5.22 3.17
C THR A 202 -4.83 5.98 4.48
N ASP A 203 -4.86 5.28 5.62
CA ASP A 203 -5.03 5.89 6.95
C ASP A 203 -3.84 6.77 7.33
N VAL A 204 -2.62 6.35 7.01
CA VAL A 204 -1.40 7.14 7.22
C VAL A 204 -1.44 8.41 6.37
N THR A 205 -1.82 8.31 5.10
CA THR A 205 -1.97 9.49 4.23
C THR A 205 -3.07 10.42 4.72
N ALA A 206 -4.22 9.90 5.14
CA ALA A 206 -5.33 10.70 5.66
C ALA A 206 -4.91 11.44 6.95
N SER A 207 -4.24 10.75 7.87
CA SER A 207 -3.71 11.36 9.09
C SER A 207 -2.66 12.44 8.79
N PHE A 208 -1.79 12.21 7.80
CA PHE A 208 -0.84 13.21 7.34
C PHE A 208 -1.53 14.47 6.79
N VAL A 209 -2.56 14.28 5.96
CA VAL A 209 -3.34 15.38 5.38
C VAL A 209 -4.04 16.19 6.46
N GLU A 210 -4.67 15.53 7.43
CA GLU A 210 -5.36 16.18 8.54
C GLU A 210 -4.40 17.00 9.40
N LYS A 211 -3.24 16.42 9.76
CA LYS A 211 -2.25 17.07 10.62
C LYS A 211 -1.57 18.28 9.97
N ASN A 212 -1.33 18.23 8.66
CA ASN A 212 -0.54 19.25 7.96
C ASN A 212 -1.40 20.19 7.10
N ASN A 213 -2.70 19.94 6.97
CA ASN A 213 -3.61 20.67 6.10
C ASN A 213 -3.14 20.73 4.62
N LEU A 214 -2.57 19.61 4.13
CA LEU A 214 -1.98 19.48 2.79
C LEU A 214 -2.86 18.69 1.81
N GLY A 215 -4.17 18.61 2.04
CA GLY A 215 -5.08 17.76 1.25
C GLY A 215 -4.99 17.98 -0.26
N LYS A 216 -5.02 19.25 -0.69
CA LYS A 216 -4.89 19.58 -2.12
C LYS A 216 -3.53 19.15 -2.69
N SER A 217 -2.44 19.40 -1.96
CA SER A 217 -1.09 19.04 -2.41
C SER A 217 -0.90 17.53 -2.50
N VAL A 218 -1.46 16.78 -1.54
CA VAL A 218 -1.42 15.31 -1.55
C VAL A 218 -2.26 14.76 -2.70
N SER A 219 -3.47 15.29 -2.94
CA SER A 219 -4.27 14.94 -4.12
C SER A 219 -3.53 15.23 -5.44
N GLU A 220 -2.86 16.39 -5.54
CA GLU A 220 -2.02 16.72 -6.70
C GLU A 220 -0.87 15.72 -6.87
N CYS A 221 -0.20 15.34 -5.78
CA CYS A 221 0.88 14.37 -5.78
C CYS A 221 0.41 13.01 -6.31
N LEU A 222 -0.70 12.49 -5.77
CA LEU A 222 -1.28 11.19 -6.14
C LEU A 222 -1.77 11.18 -7.58
N SER A 223 -2.46 12.24 -8.02
CA SER A 223 -2.91 12.35 -9.41
C SER A 223 -1.74 12.45 -10.39
N GLY A 224 -0.66 13.15 -10.01
CA GLY A 224 0.58 13.23 -10.78
C GLY A 224 1.26 11.87 -10.90
N LEU A 225 1.39 11.13 -9.80
CA LEU A 225 1.98 9.79 -9.83
C LEU A 225 1.15 8.81 -10.67
N ALA A 226 -0.18 8.84 -10.56
CA ALA A 226 -1.08 8.05 -11.40
C ALA A 226 -0.90 8.38 -12.89
N ALA A 227 -0.81 9.68 -13.23
CA ALA A 227 -0.59 10.15 -14.59
C ALA A 227 0.77 9.75 -15.16
N ALA A 228 1.83 9.82 -14.35
CA ALA A 228 3.17 9.38 -14.73
C ALA A 228 3.18 7.87 -15.06
N CYS A 229 2.58 7.04 -14.20
CA CYS A 229 2.47 5.61 -14.43
C CYS A 229 1.65 5.28 -15.69
N TYR A 230 0.54 5.98 -15.91
CA TYR A 230 -0.27 5.87 -17.12
C TYR A 230 0.56 6.14 -18.39
N HIS A 231 1.31 7.23 -18.42
CA HIS A 231 2.15 7.58 -19.58
C HIS A 231 3.33 6.65 -19.74
N SER A 232 3.93 6.16 -18.65
CA SER A 232 5.03 5.19 -18.72
C SER A 232 4.63 3.94 -19.50
N VAL A 233 3.41 3.45 -19.27
CA VAL A 233 2.84 2.28 -19.95
C VAL A 233 2.36 2.63 -21.36
N THR A 234 1.48 3.63 -21.51
CA THR A 234 0.81 3.92 -22.79
C THR A 234 1.74 4.51 -23.84
N LYS A 235 2.78 5.25 -23.44
CA LYS A 235 3.84 5.75 -24.34
C LYS A 235 5.02 4.81 -24.48
N LYS A 236 4.94 3.60 -23.91
CA LYS A 236 5.99 2.56 -23.96
C LYS A 236 7.36 3.06 -23.47
N ARG A 237 7.38 3.94 -22.46
CA ARG A 237 8.63 4.37 -21.79
C ARG A 237 9.22 3.21 -21.02
N VAL A 238 8.36 2.37 -20.45
CA VAL A 238 8.72 1.05 -19.91
C VAL A 238 8.20 -0.04 -20.83
N GLN A 239 8.99 -1.09 -21.02
CA GLN A 239 8.64 -2.22 -21.88
C GLN A 239 8.84 -3.59 -21.22
N ARG A 240 9.61 -3.64 -20.13
CA ARG A 240 9.75 -4.86 -19.33
C ARG A 240 8.39 -5.20 -18.70
N PRO A 241 7.87 -6.44 -18.84
CA PRO A 241 6.56 -6.81 -18.31
C PRO A 241 6.40 -6.50 -16.81
N GLU A 242 7.43 -6.78 -16.01
CA GLU A 242 7.45 -6.48 -14.57
C GLU A 242 7.27 -5.00 -14.27
N MET A 243 7.90 -4.11 -15.06
CA MET A 243 7.76 -2.66 -14.91
C MET A 243 6.42 -2.13 -15.41
N VAL A 244 5.82 -2.78 -16.41
CA VAL A 244 4.45 -2.48 -16.85
C VAL A 244 3.47 -2.81 -15.72
N ASP A 245 3.59 -4.01 -15.14
CA ASP A 245 2.73 -4.43 -14.03
C ASP A 245 2.93 -3.52 -12.80
N PHE A 246 4.19 -3.20 -12.45
CA PHE A 246 4.53 -2.20 -11.42
C PHE A 246 3.82 -0.87 -11.65
N CYS A 247 3.95 -0.27 -12.85
CA CYS A 247 3.31 1.01 -13.14
C CYS A 247 1.79 0.91 -13.04
N LEU A 248 1.18 -0.19 -13.48
CA LEU A 248 -0.27 -0.37 -13.40
C LEU A 248 -0.75 -0.51 -11.95
N ARG A 249 -0.02 -1.26 -11.10
CA ARG A 249 -0.31 -1.36 -9.66
C ARG A 249 -0.20 -0.01 -8.97
N VAL A 250 0.90 0.70 -9.17
CA VAL A 250 1.12 2.05 -8.60
C VAL A 250 0.05 3.04 -9.09
N MET A 251 -0.33 2.98 -10.37
CA MET A 251 -1.43 3.79 -10.90
C MET A 251 -2.74 3.50 -10.17
N VAL A 252 -3.13 2.23 -10.03
CA VAL A 252 -4.37 1.83 -9.35
C VAL A 252 -4.37 2.24 -7.89
N VAL A 253 -3.28 2.00 -7.17
CA VAL A 253 -3.17 2.37 -5.76
C VAL A 253 -3.23 3.89 -5.60
N SER A 254 -2.54 4.66 -6.45
CA SER A 254 -2.61 6.14 -6.44
C SER A 254 -4.03 6.66 -6.66
N ILE A 255 -4.80 6.04 -7.55
CA ILE A 255 -6.22 6.36 -7.78
C ILE A 255 -7.05 6.09 -6.52
N ILE A 256 -6.83 4.95 -5.86
CA ILE A 256 -7.56 4.58 -4.65
C ILE A 256 -7.25 5.56 -3.51
N LEU A 257 -5.97 5.89 -3.27
CA LEU A 257 -5.61 6.88 -2.26
C LEU A 257 -6.23 8.24 -2.61
N TYR A 258 -6.12 8.71 -3.85
CA TYR A 258 -6.72 9.98 -4.28
C TYR A 258 -8.21 9.99 -3.94
N ASP A 259 -8.92 8.91 -4.24
CA ASP A 259 -10.34 8.79 -3.97
C ASP A 259 -10.69 8.87 -2.49
N HIS A 260 -9.80 8.46 -1.58
CA HIS A 260 -10.03 8.60 -0.14
C HIS A 260 -9.66 9.97 0.41
N ILE A 261 -8.65 10.63 -0.18
CA ILE A 261 -8.11 11.91 0.28
C ILE A 261 -8.89 13.10 -0.28
N ASP A 262 -9.24 13.08 -1.57
CA ASP A 262 -9.96 14.17 -2.19
C ASP A 262 -11.44 14.18 -1.73
N PRO A 263 -11.98 15.32 -1.28
CA PRO A 263 -13.37 15.39 -0.82
C PRO A 263 -14.41 15.02 -1.88
N GLN A 264 -14.09 15.20 -3.17
CA GLN A 264 -14.98 14.87 -4.28
C GLN A 264 -14.68 13.50 -4.90
N GLY A 265 -13.56 12.86 -4.53
CA GLY A 265 -13.15 11.56 -5.02
C GLY A 265 -12.57 11.56 -6.44
N ALA A 266 -12.06 10.40 -6.85
CA ALA A 266 -11.43 10.18 -8.15
C ALA A 266 -12.46 10.04 -9.30
N PHE A 267 -13.73 9.79 -8.98
CA PHE A 267 -14.78 9.51 -9.95
C PHE A 267 -15.58 10.73 -10.38
N ASN A 268 -15.35 11.86 -9.70
CA ASN A 268 -15.96 13.13 -10.05
C ASN A 268 -15.44 13.63 -11.41
N LYS A 269 -16.31 14.28 -12.21
CA LYS A 269 -15.96 14.84 -13.52
C LYS A 269 -14.87 15.93 -13.46
N GLN A 270 -14.73 16.59 -12.32
CA GLN A 270 -13.69 17.59 -12.06
C GLN A 270 -12.37 16.96 -11.58
N SER A 271 -12.33 15.65 -11.32
CA SER A 271 -11.08 14.97 -10.96
C SER A 271 -10.06 15.09 -12.09
N PRO A 272 -8.78 15.34 -11.77
CA PRO A 272 -7.70 15.30 -12.77
C PRO A 272 -7.41 13.87 -13.27
N ILE A 273 -7.94 12.85 -12.59
CA ILE A 273 -7.72 11.44 -12.94
C ILE A 273 -8.75 11.00 -13.98
N ASN A 274 -8.27 10.61 -15.16
CA ASN A 274 -9.12 10.04 -16.20
C ASN A 274 -9.30 8.52 -16.01
N ILE A 275 -10.28 8.16 -15.17
CA ILE A 275 -10.61 6.76 -14.85
C ILE A 275 -10.84 5.89 -16.11
N LYS A 276 -11.48 6.44 -17.14
CA LYS A 276 -11.75 5.69 -18.38
C LYS A 276 -10.46 5.32 -19.10
N SER A 277 -9.53 6.26 -19.20
CA SER A 277 -8.21 6.00 -19.78
C SER A 277 -7.41 5.03 -18.92
N SER A 278 -7.43 5.18 -17.59
CA SER A 278 -6.78 4.23 -16.67
C SER A 278 -7.31 2.81 -16.83
N VAL A 279 -8.62 2.60 -16.88
CA VAL A 279 -9.21 1.27 -17.11
C VAL A 279 -8.83 0.72 -18.49
N LYS A 280 -8.83 1.56 -19.53
CA LYS A 280 -8.39 1.14 -20.86
C LYS A 280 -6.92 0.72 -20.88
N ALA A 281 -6.05 1.42 -20.14
CA ALA A 281 -4.65 1.04 -20.00
C ALA A 281 -4.51 -0.32 -19.30
N ILE A 282 -5.29 -0.58 -18.25
CA ILE A 282 -5.34 -1.89 -17.57
C ILE A 282 -5.80 -2.98 -18.54
N GLN A 283 -6.87 -2.74 -19.32
CA GLN A 283 -7.38 -3.69 -20.31
C GLN A 283 -6.35 -4.01 -21.42
N THR A 284 -5.56 -3.02 -21.82
CA THR A 284 -4.64 -3.17 -22.96
C THR A 284 -3.29 -3.75 -22.54
N HIS A 285 -2.79 -3.36 -21.36
CA HIS A 285 -1.42 -3.64 -20.94
C HIS A 285 -1.33 -4.54 -19.70
N GLY A 286 -2.37 -4.61 -18.87
CA GLY A 286 -2.39 -5.36 -17.62
C GLY A 286 -2.88 -6.80 -17.76
N ILE A 287 -2.51 -7.50 -18.83
CA ILE A 287 -3.06 -8.82 -19.16
C ILE A 287 -2.88 -9.82 -17.99
N ASN A 288 -1.73 -9.79 -17.33
CA ASN A 288 -1.38 -10.72 -16.25
C ASN A 288 -2.14 -10.43 -14.94
N GLU A 289 -2.45 -9.16 -14.67
CA GLU A 289 -3.00 -8.70 -13.39
C GLU A 289 -4.39 -8.06 -13.52
N TYR A 290 -5.03 -8.19 -14.69
CA TYR A 290 -6.29 -7.52 -15.03
C TYR A 290 -7.33 -7.68 -13.93
N THR A 291 -7.59 -8.92 -13.52
CA THR A 291 -8.58 -9.23 -12.48
C THR A 291 -8.23 -8.60 -11.14
N ASN A 292 -6.96 -8.58 -10.76
CA ASN A 292 -6.50 -8.04 -9.48
C ASN A 292 -6.62 -6.50 -9.47
N LEU A 293 -6.13 -5.84 -10.53
CA LEU A 293 -6.18 -4.39 -10.70
C LEU A 293 -7.63 -3.88 -10.71
N MET A 294 -8.50 -4.57 -11.46
CA MET A 294 -9.92 -4.22 -11.52
C MET A 294 -10.64 -4.48 -10.20
N SER A 295 -10.34 -5.58 -9.51
CA SER A 295 -10.91 -5.87 -8.19
C SER A 295 -10.48 -4.83 -7.15
N ALA A 296 -9.22 -4.39 -7.20
CA ALA A 296 -8.73 -3.35 -6.30
C ALA A 296 -9.53 -2.06 -6.46
N LEU A 297 -9.76 -1.61 -7.70
CA LEU A 297 -10.60 -0.44 -7.99
C LEU A 297 -12.07 -0.62 -7.58
N ARG A 298 -12.63 -1.83 -7.65
CA ARG A 298 -14.04 -2.06 -7.30
C ARG A 298 -14.30 -2.02 -5.80
N TYR A 299 -13.40 -2.63 -5.03
CA TYR A 299 -13.68 -2.94 -3.62
C TYR A 299 -12.99 -2.00 -2.65
N ASN A 300 -11.99 -1.21 -3.08
CA ASN A 300 -11.23 -0.35 -2.18
C ASN A 300 -11.46 1.15 -2.40
N THR A 301 -12.21 1.53 -3.43
CA THR A 301 -12.58 2.94 -3.65
C THR A 301 -13.73 3.36 -2.75
N LYS A 302 -13.72 4.61 -2.32
CA LYS A 302 -14.71 5.24 -1.46
C LYS A 302 -15.92 5.75 -2.25
N HIS A 303 -15.72 6.46 -3.36
CA HIS A 303 -16.79 7.21 -4.04
C HIS A 303 -17.34 6.53 -5.31
N LEU A 304 -16.84 5.33 -5.67
CA LEU A 304 -17.31 4.61 -6.87
C LEU A 304 -18.83 4.40 -6.87
N ASN A 305 -19.40 4.11 -5.71
CA ASN A 305 -20.82 3.78 -5.58
C ASN A 305 -21.72 5.01 -5.38
N ASP A 306 -21.17 6.21 -5.21
CA ASP A 306 -21.92 7.44 -4.99
C ASP A 306 -22.87 7.79 -6.14
N ASP A 307 -24.01 8.40 -5.85
CA ASP A 307 -24.99 8.82 -6.86
C ASP A 307 -24.44 9.84 -7.87
N SER A 308 -23.44 10.62 -7.46
CA SER A 308 -22.72 11.58 -8.29
C SER A 308 -21.82 10.92 -9.34
N THR A 309 -21.40 9.66 -9.12
CA THR A 309 -20.50 8.93 -10.01
C THR A 309 -21.19 8.58 -11.33
N PRO A 310 -20.62 8.97 -12.49
CA PRO A 310 -21.25 8.72 -13.79
C PRO A 310 -21.57 7.24 -14.04
N LYS A 311 -22.81 6.94 -14.46
CA LYS A 311 -23.30 5.57 -14.71
C LYS A 311 -22.40 4.74 -15.64
N ASN A 312 -21.82 5.38 -16.66
CA ASN A 312 -20.90 4.70 -17.58
C ASN A 312 -19.58 4.28 -16.92
N VAL A 313 -19.08 5.04 -15.94
CA VAL A 313 -17.90 4.66 -15.16
C VAL A 313 -18.23 3.53 -14.19
N LYS A 314 -19.40 3.59 -13.54
CA LYS A 314 -19.90 2.46 -12.73
C LYS A 314 -19.98 1.17 -13.55
N GLN A 315 -20.58 1.23 -14.74
CA GLN A 315 -20.70 0.09 -15.66
C GLN A 315 -19.34 -0.46 -16.11
N LEU A 316 -18.38 0.44 -16.39
CA LEU A 316 -17.04 0.06 -16.80
C LEU A 316 -16.31 -0.74 -15.71
N LEU A 317 -16.55 -0.40 -14.44
CA LEU A 317 -15.96 -1.09 -13.30
C LEU A 317 -16.84 -2.21 -12.76
N SER A 318 -18.14 -2.26 -13.04
CA SER A 318 -19.00 -3.38 -12.62
C SER A 318 -19.04 -4.53 -13.64
N GLY A 319 -18.56 -4.32 -14.86
CA GLY A 319 -18.49 -5.33 -15.91
C GLY A 319 -17.27 -6.24 -15.75
N HIS A 320 -17.53 -7.56 -15.74
CA HIS A 320 -16.64 -8.72 -15.62
C HIS A 320 -16.38 -9.19 -14.19
#